data_AF-A0A9E6R7U0-F1
#
_entry.id   AF-A0A9E6R7U0-F1
#
_cell.length_a   1.000
_cell.length_b   1.000
_cell.length_c   1.000
_cell.angle_alpha   90.00
_cell.angle_beta   90.00
_cell.angle_gamma   90.00
#
_symmetry.space_group_name_H-M   'P 1'
#
loop_
_entity.id
_entity.type
_entity.pdbx_description
1 polymer ?
#
loop_
_entity_poly.entity_id
_entity_poly.type
_entity_poly.pdbx_seq_one_letter_code
_entity_poly.pdbx_strand_id
1 'polypeptide(L)'
;MGCLSEAQEAYVEAVCAVHAQVTNQRKSGKYSVYVKDLLEQYYSSDDGQTPAPPEFFVETEQQSKFKCDECGMTNNILGRFGYCSTCGTRNDMAMLRADITGIRKRLSEGGSPISGLKDLVSKFDSLGRRIAQQLLLHVRMVHVRRSRWKDANFSQLALVSEDLKRHFGIEIFRKVDGGDQAHARLMFHRRHVHEHNDGIIDAKYLEDSGDTSVRLGEHVTESMGDVMRLTGIVDKIAANLMEGFHQIMPVHELPIRIHKDQRERMNSRGG
;
A
#
# COMPACT_ATOMS: atom_id res chain seq x y z
N MET A 1 13.71 -1.12 43.68
CA MET A 1 12.83 -0.77 42.54
C MET A 1 13.59 -1.20 41.29
N GLY A 2 13.41 -2.47 40.90
CA GLY A 2 14.09 -3.06 39.74
C GLY A 2 13.53 -2.46 38.46
N CYS A 3 14.41 -2.15 37.51
CA CYS A 3 14.04 -1.61 36.20
C CYS A 3 13.61 -2.70 35.21
N LEU A 4 13.66 -3.97 35.63
CA LEU A 4 13.33 -5.15 34.86
C LEU A 4 12.25 -5.96 35.58
N SER A 5 11.38 -6.63 34.83
CA SER A 5 10.50 -7.67 35.37
C SER A 5 11.29 -8.95 35.69
N GLU A 6 10.76 -9.82 36.56
CA GLU A 6 11.38 -11.12 36.89
C GLU A 6 11.75 -11.93 35.64
N ALA A 7 10.87 -11.92 34.63
CA ALA A 7 11.12 -12.55 33.33
C ALA A 7 12.28 -11.91 32.55
N GLN A 8 12.40 -10.59 32.59
CA GLN A 8 13.49 -9.87 31.95
C GLN A 8 14.82 -10.10 32.67
N GLU A 9 14.81 -10.18 34.00
CA GLU A 9 15.97 -10.54 34.81
C GLU A 9 16.44 -11.97 34.50
N ALA A 10 15.53 -12.95 34.48
CA ALA A 10 15.85 -14.33 34.11
C ALA A 10 16.43 -14.47 32.69
N TYR A 11 15.91 -13.71 31.73
CA TYR A 11 16.48 -13.67 30.38
C TYR A 11 17.91 -13.10 30.35
N VAL A 12 18.14 -11.99 31.06
CA VAL A 12 19.47 -11.37 31.15
C VAL A 12 20.48 -12.30 31.80
N GLU A 13 20.09 -12.96 32.90
CA GLU A 13 20.92 -13.96 33.59
C GLU A 13 21.29 -15.13 32.69
N ALA A 14 20.33 -15.68 31.94
CA ALA A 14 20.58 -16.77 31.01
C ALA A 14 21.53 -16.40 29.87
N VAL A 15 21.39 -15.19 29.32
CA VAL A 15 22.32 -14.66 28.32
C VAL A 15 23.72 -14.50 28.91
N CYS A 16 23.82 -14.03 30.15
CA CYS A 16 25.11 -13.89 30.84
C CYS A 16 25.76 -15.26 31.11
N ALA A 17 24.97 -16.27 31.49
CA ALA A 17 25.45 -17.64 31.70
C ALA A 17 25.99 -18.27 30.41
N VAL A 18 25.24 -18.15 29.30
CA VAL A 18 25.71 -18.63 27.99
C VAL A 18 26.95 -17.87 27.55
N HIS A 19 26.98 -16.55 27.70
CA HIS A 19 28.16 -15.75 27.37
C HIS A 19 29.39 -16.17 28.18
N ALA A 20 29.24 -16.42 29.49
CA ALA A 20 30.31 -16.90 30.35
C ALA A 20 30.80 -18.30 29.93
N GLN A 21 29.90 -19.22 29.59
CA GLN A 21 30.26 -20.55 29.07
C GLN A 21 31.05 -20.45 27.76
N VAL A 22 30.59 -19.62 26.82
CA VAL A 22 31.26 -19.42 25.52
C VAL A 22 32.66 -18.83 25.72
N THR A 23 32.77 -17.83 26.57
CA THR A 23 34.04 -17.15 26.85
C THR A 23 35.05 -18.11 27.51
N ASN A 24 34.59 -18.95 28.43
CA ASN A 24 35.42 -19.93 29.12
C ASN A 24 35.85 -21.11 28.22
N GLN A 25 34.99 -21.55 27.30
CA GLN A 25 35.29 -22.67 26.42
C GLN A 25 36.24 -22.33 25.27
N ARG A 26 36.46 -21.02 24.97
CA ARG A 26 37.32 -20.51 23.88
C ARG A 26 37.10 -21.19 22.52
N LYS A 27 35.92 -21.76 22.28
CA LYS A 27 35.53 -22.39 21.02
C LYS A 27 34.68 -21.43 20.21
N SER A 28 35.05 -21.21 18.96
CA SER A 28 34.19 -20.47 18.03
C SER A 28 33.02 -21.35 17.59
N GLY A 29 31.79 -20.83 17.71
CA GLY A 29 30.57 -21.57 17.39
C GLY A 29 29.33 -20.69 17.46
N LYS A 30 28.18 -21.22 17.00
CA LYS A 30 26.88 -20.55 17.14
C LYS A 30 26.23 -21.02 18.44
N TYR A 31 26.04 -20.09 19.37
CA TYR A 31 25.34 -20.33 20.64
C TYR A 31 24.03 -19.55 20.59
N SER A 32 22.93 -20.19 20.97
CA SER A 32 21.58 -19.59 20.94
C SER A 32 20.93 -19.78 22.29
N VAL A 33 20.30 -18.72 22.81
CA VAL A 33 19.43 -18.77 23.98
C VAL A 33 18.01 -18.73 23.45
N TYR A 34 17.25 -19.81 23.61
CA TYR A 34 15.85 -19.83 23.23
C TYR A 34 15.00 -19.44 24.43
N VAL A 35 14.08 -18.50 24.24
CA VAL A 35 13.15 -18.07 25.29
C VAL A 35 12.34 -19.26 25.83
N LYS A 36 11.98 -20.23 24.97
CA LYS A 36 11.27 -21.47 25.36
C LYS A 36 12.01 -22.26 26.46
N ASP A 37 13.32 -22.39 26.35
CA ASP A 37 14.13 -23.18 27.29
C ASP A 37 14.23 -22.51 28.67
N LEU A 38 14.18 -21.17 28.68
CA LEU A 38 14.13 -20.37 29.92
C LEU A 38 12.78 -20.48 30.60
N LEU A 39 11.70 -20.52 29.83
CA LEU A 39 10.36 -20.78 30.34
C LEU A 39 10.31 -22.18 30.97
N GLU A 40 10.81 -23.22 30.29
CA GLU A 40 10.84 -24.58 30.82
C GLU A 40 11.62 -24.67 32.15
N GLN A 41 12.77 -24.00 32.30
CA GLN A 41 13.51 -23.96 33.56
C GLN A 41 12.75 -23.23 34.69
N TYR A 42 12.02 -22.16 34.38
CA TYR A 42 11.23 -21.42 35.38
C TYR A 42 9.92 -22.14 35.77
N TYR A 43 9.36 -22.96 34.87
CA TYR A 43 8.09 -23.67 35.08
C TYR A 43 8.25 -25.15 35.48
N SER A 44 9.47 -25.69 35.51
CA SER A 44 9.72 -27.07 35.98
C SER A 44 9.73 -27.22 37.51
N SER A 45 9.52 -26.14 38.27
CA SER A 45 9.21 -26.21 39.70
C SER A 45 7.72 -26.47 39.90
N ASP A 46 7.43 -27.73 40.19
CA ASP A 46 6.15 -28.45 40.15
C ASP A 46 5.23 -28.14 41.37
N ASP A 47 4.68 -26.91 41.44
CA ASP A 47 3.87 -26.49 42.59
C ASP A 47 2.42 -26.09 42.21
N GLY A 48 2.06 -26.12 40.93
CA GLY A 48 0.68 -25.88 40.47
C GLY A 48 0.08 -24.50 40.79
N GLN A 49 0.90 -23.54 41.24
CA GLN A 49 0.45 -22.24 41.74
C GLN A 49 0.99 -21.04 40.96
N THR A 50 1.83 -21.25 39.95
CA THR A 50 2.44 -20.17 39.16
C THR A 50 1.50 -19.79 38.00
N PRO A 51 0.93 -18.57 37.96
CA PRO A 51 0.13 -18.13 36.82
C PRO A 51 1.01 -18.13 35.57
N ALA A 52 0.42 -18.54 34.45
CA ALA A 52 1.07 -18.55 33.14
C ALA A 52 1.77 -17.20 32.88
N PRO A 53 2.93 -17.20 32.20
CA PRO A 53 3.67 -15.97 31.95
C PRO A 53 2.74 -14.91 31.33
N PRO A 54 2.87 -13.62 31.68
CA PRO A 54 2.21 -12.57 30.92
C PRO A 54 2.61 -12.76 29.47
N GLU A 55 1.63 -12.91 28.58
CA GLU A 55 1.82 -13.25 27.16
C GLU A 55 3.01 -12.46 26.60
N PHE A 56 4.15 -13.14 26.46
CA PHE A 56 5.30 -12.56 25.76
C PHE A 56 4.82 -12.27 24.35
N PHE A 57 4.93 -10.99 23.95
CA PHE A 57 4.48 -10.43 22.67
C PHE A 57 4.27 -11.51 21.60
N VAL A 58 3.05 -12.05 21.53
CA VAL A 58 2.65 -12.84 20.39
C VAL A 58 2.54 -11.82 19.27
N GLU A 59 3.41 -11.92 18.26
CA GLU A 59 3.27 -11.10 17.06
C GLU A 59 1.92 -11.44 16.44
N THR A 60 0.90 -10.66 16.77
CA THR A 60 -0.41 -10.80 16.16
C THR A 60 -0.29 -10.36 14.71
N GLU A 61 -0.92 -11.11 13.80
CA GLU A 61 -1.04 -10.69 12.42
C GLU A 61 -1.71 -9.31 12.39
N GLN A 62 -1.10 -8.36 11.67
CA GLN A 62 -1.59 -6.99 11.60
C GLN A 62 -2.67 -6.90 10.52
N GLN A 63 -3.19 -5.69 10.30
CA GLN A 63 -4.32 -5.47 9.40
C GLN A 63 -4.04 -5.80 7.93
N SER A 64 -2.81 -5.55 7.46
CA SER A 64 -2.45 -5.80 6.06
C SER A 64 -1.12 -6.53 5.94
N LYS A 65 -1.19 -7.74 5.39
CA LYS A 65 -0.03 -8.52 4.98
C LYS A 65 0.14 -8.44 3.47
N PHE A 66 1.33 -8.04 3.03
CA PHE A 66 1.64 -7.97 1.60
C PHE A 66 3.08 -8.41 1.34
N LYS A 67 3.29 -9.00 0.16
CA LYS A 67 4.63 -9.28 -0.36
C LYS A 67 5.07 -8.11 -1.24
N CYS A 68 6.26 -7.56 -1.00
CA CYS A 68 6.78 -6.48 -1.81
C CYS A 68 7.14 -6.99 -3.21
N ASP A 69 6.68 -6.29 -4.24
CA ASP A 69 6.91 -6.67 -5.64
C ASP A 69 8.38 -6.52 -6.06
N GLU A 70 9.13 -5.60 -5.43
CA GLU A 70 10.53 -5.31 -5.78
C GLU A 70 11.53 -6.28 -5.13
N CYS A 71 11.41 -6.52 -3.82
CA CYS A 71 12.38 -7.34 -3.08
C CYS A 71 11.82 -8.68 -2.59
N GLY A 72 10.52 -8.93 -2.73
CA GLY A 72 9.87 -10.16 -2.29
C GLY A 72 9.74 -10.34 -0.78
N MET A 73 10.01 -9.29 0.02
CA MET A 73 9.84 -9.31 1.48
C MET A 73 8.36 -9.29 1.87
N THR A 74 7.98 -10.14 2.82
CA THR A 74 6.64 -10.12 3.41
C THR A 74 6.60 -9.06 4.50
N ASN A 75 5.70 -8.10 4.36
CA ASN A 75 5.46 -7.04 5.33
C ASN A 75 4.10 -7.28 5.97
N ASN A 76 4.02 -6.98 7.26
CA ASN A 76 2.81 -7.09 8.07
C ASN A 76 2.63 -5.74 8.78
N ILE A 77 1.68 -4.93 8.30
CA ILE A 77 1.55 -3.52 8.71
C ILE A 77 0.19 -3.23 9.32
N LEU A 78 0.16 -2.22 10.21
CA LEU A 78 -1.06 -1.53 10.60
C LEU A 78 -1.50 -0.58 9.48
N GLY A 79 -2.80 -0.55 9.20
CA GLY A 79 -3.36 0.18 8.07
C GLY A 79 -3.21 -0.58 6.74
N ARG A 80 -3.61 0.08 5.66
CA ARG A 80 -3.66 -0.49 4.30
C ARG A 80 -2.38 -0.24 3.48
N PHE A 81 -1.76 0.92 3.68
CA PHE A 81 -0.65 1.38 2.87
C PHE A 81 0.61 1.55 3.71
N GLY A 82 1.74 1.11 3.19
CA GLY A 82 3.01 1.20 3.90
C GLY A 82 4.22 1.04 3.00
N TYR A 83 5.35 1.41 3.55
CA TYR A 83 6.67 1.17 2.97
C TYR A 83 7.12 -0.25 3.26
N CYS A 84 7.78 -0.89 2.31
CA CYS A 84 8.50 -2.12 2.59
C CYS A 84 9.64 -1.83 3.56
N SER A 85 9.71 -2.62 4.64
CA SER A 85 10.76 -2.54 5.67
C SER A 85 12.17 -2.76 5.14
N THR A 86 12.30 -3.34 3.94
CA THR A 86 13.57 -3.61 3.28
C THR A 86 13.91 -2.53 2.26
N CYS A 87 13.18 -2.43 1.16
CA CYS A 87 13.58 -1.59 0.03
C CYS A 87 13.02 -0.17 0.05
N GLY A 88 12.08 0.13 0.96
CA GLY A 88 11.39 1.41 0.96
C GLY A 88 10.45 1.61 -0.22
N THR A 89 10.13 0.58 -1.00
CA THR A 89 9.06 0.66 -2.01
C THR A 89 7.71 0.60 -1.32
N ARG A 90 6.76 1.42 -1.77
CA ARG A 90 5.39 1.40 -1.23
C ARG A 90 4.52 0.33 -1.87
N ASN A 91 3.50 -0.12 -1.15
CA ASN A 91 2.57 -1.16 -1.61
C ASN A 91 1.33 -0.64 -2.37
N ASP A 92 1.20 0.68 -2.61
CA ASP A 92 -0.02 1.29 -3.14
C ASP A 92 -0.46 0.66 -4.48
N MET A 93 0.48 0.36 -5.39
CA MET A 93 0.17 -0.30 -6.66
C MET A 93 -0.37 -1.71 -6.49
N ALA A 94 0.26 -2.52 -5.63
CA ALA A 94 -0.21 -3.88 -5.36
C ALA A 94 -1.63 -3.85 -4.79
N MET A 95 -1.92 -2.91 -3.89
CA MET A 95 -3.25 -2.74 -3.30
C MET A 95 -4.29 -2.31 -4.35
N LEU A 96 -3.96 -1.36 -5.24
CA LEU A 96 -4.87 -0.95 -6.30
C LEU A 96 -5.14 -2.10 -7.29
N ARG A 97 -4.12 -2.86 -7.67
CA ARG A 97 -4.28 -4.01 -8.57
C ARG A 97 -5.13 -5.13 -7.96
N ALA A 98 -4.99 -5.36 -6.66
CA ALA A 98 -5.88 -6.26 -5.93
C ALA A 98 -7.34 -5.77 -5.95
N ASP A 99 -7.56 -4.46 -5.74
CA ASP A 99 -8.90 -3.86 -5.84
C ASP A 99 -9.48 -3.99 -7.25
N ILE A 100 -8.69 -3.69 -8.29
CA ILE A 100 -9.08 -3.83 -9.70
C ILE A 100 -9.48 -5.27 -10.00
N THR A 101 -8.71 -6.24 -9.51
CA THR A 101 -9.01 -7.67 -9.69
C THR A 101 -10.34 -8.02 -9.03
N GLY A 102 -10.58 -7.53 -7.81
CA GLY A 102 -11.85 -7.72 -7.11
C GLY A 102 -13.04 -7.08 -7.85
N ILE A 103 -12.87 -5.86 -8.38
CA ILE A 103 -13.90 -5.17 -9.17
C ILE A 103 -14.20 -5.95 -10.45
N ARG A 104 -13.19 -6.38 -11.19
CA ARG A 104 -13.36 -7.19 -12.41
C ARG A 104 -14.11 -8.48 -12.13
N LYS A 105 -13.77 -9.18 -11.05
CA LYS A 105 -14.45 -10.41 -10.63
C LYS A 105 -15.94 -10.15 -10.35
N ARG A 106 -16.25 -9.13 -9.53
CA ARG A 106 -17.65 -8.77 -9.23
C ARG A 106 -18.44 -8.41 -10.49
N LEU A 107 -17.84 -7.69 -11.43
CA LEU A 107 -18.48 -7.35 -12.70
C LEU A 107 -18.77 -8.60 -13.55
N SER A 108 -17.81 -9.53 -13.64
CA SER A 108 -18.01 -10.80 -14.36
C SER A 108 -19.09 -11.70 -13.74
N GLU A 109 -19.34 -11.56 -12.44
CA GLU A 109 -20.38 -12.29 -11.70
C GLU A 109 -21.75 -11.60 -11.77
N GLY A 110 -21.93 -10.57 -12.62
CA GLY A 110 -23.19 -9.86 -12.79
C GLY A 110 -23.38 -8.66 -11.85
N GLY A 111 -22.32 -8.19 -11.20
CA GLY A 111 -22.35 -7.00 -10.37
C GLY A 111 -22.67 -5.71 -11.16
N SER A 112 -23.24 -4.72 -10.47
CA SER A 112 -23.61 -3.44 -11.08
C SER A 112 -22.40 -2.70 -11.67
N PRO A 113 -22.43 -2.32 -12.96
CA PRO A 113 -21.39 -1.48 -13.55
C PRO A 113 -21.23 -0.13 -12.84
N ILE A 114 -22.34 0.47 -12.38
CA ILE A 114 -22.33 1.75 -11.67
C ILE A 114 -21.55 1.64 -10.35
N SER A 115 -21.77 0.56 -9.58
CA SER A 115 -21.01 0.36 -8.34
C SER A 115 -19.53 0.07 -8.65
N GLY A 116 -19.24 -0.71 -9.69
CA GLY A 116 -17.87 -0.93 -10.15
C GLY A 116 -17.14 0.35 -10.55
N LEU A 117 -17.82 1.28 -11.23
CA LEU A 117 -17.31 2.60 -11.60
C LEU A 117 -17.00 3.45 -10.36
N LYS A 118 -17.96 3.59 -9.45
CA LYS A 118 -17.79 4.36 -8.20
C LYS A 118 -16.64 3.82 -7.36
N ASP A 119 -16.59 2.50 -7.20
CA ASP A 119 -15.53 1.81 -6.47
C ASP A 119 -14.17 2.10 -7.11
N LEU A 120 -14.02 1.88 -8.42
CA LEU A 120 -12.75 2.05 -9.12
C LEU A 120 -12.20 3.48 -9.00
N VAL A 121 -13.05 4.49 -9.25
CA VAL A 121 -12.66 5.90 -9.14
C VAL A 121 -12.28 6.24 -7.69
N SER A 122 -13.04 5.73 -6.71
CA SER A 122 -12.73 5.93 -5.29
C SER A 122 -11.40 5.29 -4.87
N LYS A 123 -11.07 4.09 -5.39
CA LYS A 123 -9.78 3.43 -5.13
C LYS A 123 -8.61 4.18 -5.77
N PHE A 124 -8.75 4.63 -7.02
CA PHE A 124 -7.75 5.47 -7.67
C PHE A 124 -7.56 6.79 -6.93
N ASP A 125 -8.65 7.44 -6.54
CA ASP A 125 -8.60 8.71 -5.81
C ASP A 125 -7.91 8.56 -4.44
N SER A 126 -8.19 7.46 -3.74
CA SER A 126 -7.52 7.12 -2.50
C SER A 126 -6.01 6.93 -2.69
N LEU A 127 -5.57 6.19 -3.73
CA LEU A 127 -4.16 6.04 -4.05
C LEU A 127 -3.52 7.40 -4.34
N GLY A 128 -4.14 8.21 -5.19
CA GLY A 128 -3.65 9.53 -5.56
C GLY A 128 -3.46 10.44 -4.35
N ARG A 129 -4.45 10.51 -3.46
CA ARG A 129 -4.34 11.30 -2.21
C ARG A 129 -3.21 10.83 -1.31
N ARG A 130 -2.91 9.54 -1.26
CA ARG A 130 -1.75 9.02 -0.51
C ARG A 130 -0.43 9.46 -1.14
N ILE A 131 -0.33 9.44 -2.46
CA ILE A 131 0.82 9.96 -3.18
C ILE A 131 0.99 11.46 -2.97
N ALA A 132 -0.08 12.24 -3.03
CA ALA A 132 -0.06 13.67 -2.70
C ALA A 132 0.43 13.92 -1.27
N GLN A 133 -0.01 13.13 -0.28
CA GLN A 133 0.49 13.21 1.10
C GLN A 133 2.00 12.97 1.18
N GLN A 134 2.53 11.98 0.47
CA GLN A 134 3.98 11.73 0.45
C GLN A 134 4.75 12.88 -0.23
N LEU A 135 4.24 13.40 -1.35
CA LEU A 135 4.83 14.57 -2.00
C LEU A 135 4.85 15.78 -1.06
N LEU A 136 3.77 16.02 -0.30
CA LEU A 136 3.70 17.09 0.69
C LEU A 136 4.69 16.93 1.86
N LEU A 137 5.07 15.71 2.20
CA LEU A 137 6.03 15.42 3.28
C LEU A 137 7.48 15.55 2.80
N HIS A 138 7.77 15.14 1.57
CA HIS A 138 9.14 15.00 1.09
C HIS A 138 9.58 16.10 0.11
N VAL A 139 8.65 16.78 -0.55
CA VAL A 139 8.96 17.87 -1.50
C VAL A 139 8.72 19.21 -0.82
N ARG A 140 9.73 20.07 -0.81
CA ARG A 140 9.59 21.46 -0.34
C ARG A 140 8.74 22.26 -1.32
N MET A 141 7.68 22.88 -0.83
CA MET A 141 6.72 23.65 -1.64
C MET A 141 6.38 24.97 -0.96
N VAL A 142 6.13 26.00 -1.77
CA VAL A 142 5.52 27.25 -1.29
C VAL A 142 4.07 27.03 -0.83
N HIS A 143 3.57 27.92 0.04
CA HIS A 143 2.27 27.77 0.70
C HIS A 143 1.11 27.50 -0.27
N VAL A 144 1.02 28.27 -1.37
CA VAL A 144 -0.05 28.13 -2.36
C VAL A 144 -0.08 26.73 -2.97
N ARG A 145 1.09 26.21 -3.39
CA ARG A 145 1.21 24.86 -3.95
C ARG A 145 0.90 23.80 -2.89
N ARG A 146 1.38 23.99 -1.65
CA ARG A 146 1.11 23.09 -0.54
C ARG A 146 -0.39 22.96 -0.25
N SER A 147 -1.12 24.08 -0.24
CA SER A 147 -2.58 24.08 -0.05
C SER A 147 -3.29 23.32 -1.17
N ARG A 148 -2.90 23.57 -2.44
CA ARG A 148 -3.48 22.86 -3.60
C ARG A 148 -3.36 21.34 -3.47
N TRP A 149 -2.21 20.83 -3.03
CA TRP A 149 -2.00 19.39 -2.89
C TRP A 149 -2.59 18.78 -1.61
N LYS A 150 -2.84 19.59 -0.58
CA LYS A 150 -3.55 19.16 0.63
C LYS A 150 -4.99 18.76 0.30
N ASP A 151 -5.61 19.53 -0.59
CA ASP A 151 -7.02 19.36 -1.01
C ASP A 151 -7.13 18.71 -2.40
N ALA A 152 -6.10 17.99 -2.84
CA ALA A 152 -6.09 17.35 -4.16
C ALA A 152 -7.18 16.29 -4.28
N ASN A 153 -7.97 16.38 -5.35
CA ASN A 153 -9.05 15.46 -5.68
C ASN A 153 -8.73 14.72 -6.99
N PHE A 154 -8.32 13.47 -6.89
CA PHE A 154 -7.92 12.63 -8.02
C PHE A 154 -9.14 12.07 -8.79
N SER A 155 -10.36 12.23 -8.27
CA SER A 155 -11.58 12.05 -9.08
C SER A 155 -11.80 13.18 -10.11
N GLN A 156 -11.09 14.31 -9.99
CA GLN A 156 -11.02 15.33 -11.05
C GLN A 156 -9.80 15.08 -11.95
N LEU A 157 -9.88 14.01 -12.73
CA LEU A 157 -8.74 13.46 -13.48
C LEU A 157 -8.05 14.49 -14.41
N ALA A 158 -8.83 15.35 -15.07
CA ALA A 158 -8.29 16.36 -15.96
C ALA A 158 -7.44 17.41 -15.22
N LEU A 159 -7.99 17.98 -14.14
CA LEU A 159 -7.32 18.98 -13.32
C LEU A 159 -6.06 18.41 -12.64
N VAL A 160 -6.17 17.23 -12.05
CA VAL A 160 -5.03 16.59 -11.39
C VAL A 160 -3.94 16.20 -12.38
N SER A 161 -4.29 15.76 -13.59
CA SER A 161 -3.29 15.48 -14.63
C SER A 161 -2.49 16.73 -14.99
N GLU A 162 -3.15 17.89 -15.10
CA GLU A 162 -2.47 19.15 -15.40
C GLU A 162 -1.58 19.58 -14.23
N ASP A 163 -2.09 19.51 -13.00
CA ASP A 163 -1.34 19.86 -11.80
C ASP A 163 -0.10 18.97 -11.60
N LEU A 164 -0.24 17.65 -11.80
CA LEU A 164 0.87 16.69 -11.71
C LEU A 164 1.98 17.05 -12.71
N LYS A 165 1.61 17.32 -13.96
CA LYS A 165 2.55 17.72 -15.00
C LYS A 165 3.22 19.06 -14.67
N ARG A 166 2.42 20.06 -14.30
CA ARG A 166 2.90 21.44 -14.03
C ARG A 166 3.76 21.53 -12.79
N HIS A 167 3.41 20.83 -11.72
CA HIS A 167 4.08 20.98 -10.42
C HIS A 167 5.21 19.97 -10.20
N PHE A 168 5.14 18.80 -10.83
CA PHE A 168 6.08 17.70 -10.59
C PHE A 168 6.65 17.07 -11.86
N GLY A 169 6.20 17.47 -13.05
CA GLY A 169 6.61 16.82 -14.30
C GLY A 169 6.04 15.41 -14.48
N ILE A 170 5.03 15.02 -13.70
CA ILE A 170 4.45 13.67 -13.75
C ILE A 170 3.35 13.63 -14.82
N GLU A 171 3.57 12.86 -15.88
CA GLU A 171 2.63 12.69 -16.98
C GLU A 171 1.85 11.37 -16.88
N ILE A 172 0.69 11.40 -16.21
CA ILE A 172 -0.08 10.17 -15.93
C ILE A 172 -0.70 9.52 -17.17
N PHE A 173 -0.90 10.27 -18.25
CA PHE A 173 -1.41 9.78 -19.54
C PHE A 173 -0.31 9.40 -20.53
N ARG A 174 0.96 9.39 -20.11
CA ARG A 174 2.08 9.00 -20.97
C ARG A 174 1.85 7.59 -21.53
N LYS A 175 1.99 7.43 -22.85
CA LYS A 175 1.73 6.17 -23.59
C LYS A 175 0.29 5.62 -23.43
N VAL A 176 -0.68 6.46 -23.06
CA VAL A 176 -2.12 6.15 -23.15
C VAL A 176 -2.64 6.78 -24.43
N ASP A 177 -3.28 6.01 -25.31
CA ASP A 177 -3.81 6.52 -26.57
C ASP A 177 -4.96 7.51 -26.35
N GLY A 178 -5.21 8.39 -27.32
CA GLY A 178 -6.21 9.45 -27.19
C GLY A 178 -7.63 8.93 -26.91
N GLY A 179 -7.98 7.74 -27.42
CA GLY A 179 -9.27 7.12 -27.18
C GLY A 179 -9.43 6.64 -25.73
N ASP A 180 -8.41 6.00 -25.18
CA ASP A 180 -8.36 5.61 -23.76
C ASP A 180 -8.35 6.84 -22.84
N GLN A 181 -7.66 7.93 -23.22
CA GLN A 181 -7.68 9.17 -22.46
C GLN A 181 -9.09 9.81 -22.42
N ALA A 182 -9.75 9.90 -23.58
CA ALA A 182 -11.11 10.43 -23.67
C ALA A 182 -12.10 9.57 -22.87
N HIS A 183 -12.00 8.24 -22.99
CA HIS A 183 -12.81 7.29 -22.23
C HIS A 183 -12.64 7.47 -20.73
N ALA A 184 -11.40 7.57 -20.23
CA ALA A 184 -11.15 7.77 -18.81
C ALA A 184 -11.74 9.08 -18.29
N ARG A 185 -11.56 10.19 -19.02
CA ARG A 185 -12.13 11.49 -18.63
C ARG A 185 -13.66 11.41 -18.55
N LEU A 186 -14.29 10.86 -19.59
CA LEU A 186 -15.74 10.71 -19.66
C LEU A 186 -16.27 9.90 -18.46
N MET A 187 -15.69 8.74 -18.18
CA MET A 187 -16.16 7.87 -17.09
C MET A 187 -15.97 8.52 -15.71
N PHE A 188 -14.92 9.31 -15.51
CA PHE A 188 -14.73 10.08 -14.27
C PHE A 188 -15.80 11.18 -14.12
N HIS A 189 -16.22 11.83 -15.20
CA HIS A 189 -17.37 12.74 -15.18
C HIS A 189 -18.69 12.00 -14.91
N ARG A 190 -18.91 10.83 -15.52
CA ARG A 190 -20.13 10.03 -15.27
C ARG A 190 -20.25 9.58 -13.83
N ARG A 191 -19.13 9.23 -13.19
CA ARG A 191 -19.09 8.95 -11.74
C ARG A 191 -19.63 10.12 -10.92
N HIS A 192 -19.33 11.37 -11.30
CA HIS A 192 -19.86 12.56 -10.60
C HIS A 192 -21.38 12.63 -10.72
N VAL A 193 -21.93 12.41 -11.92
CA VAL A 193 -23.38 12.38 -12.14
C VAL A 193 -24.07 11.32 -11.28
N HIS A 194 -23.51 10.10 -11.25
CA HIS A 194 -24.06 9.01 -10.45
C HIS A 194 -24.01 9.25 -8.93
N GLU A 195 -23.13 10.10 -8.45
CA GLU A 195 -22.99 10.36 -7.01
C GLU A 195 -23.71 11.61 -6.54
N HIS A 196 -23.87 12.61 -7.39
CA HIS A 196 -24.41 13.91 -6.98
C HIS A 196 -25.76 14.24 -7.60
N ASN A 197 -26.09 13.63 -8.75
CA ASN A 197 -27.30 13.96 -9.51
C ASN A 197 -28.19 12.74 -9.75
N ASP A 198 -28.09 11.69 -8.92
CA ASP A 198 -28.87 10.44 -9.05
C ASP A 198 -28.82 9.80 -10.46
N GLY A 199 -27.70 10.00 -11.17
CA GLY A 199 -27.54 9.50 -12.54
C GLY A 199 -28.26 10.33 -13.60
N ILE A 200 -28.82 11.50 -13.26
CA ILE A 200 -29.49 12.41 -14.19
C ILE A 200 -28.48 13.42 -14.75
N ILE A 201 -28.37 13.47 -16.08
CA ILE A 201 -27.47 14.39 -16.78
C ILE A 201 -27.89 15.83 -16.55
N ASP A 202 -26.96 16.68 -16.12
CA ASP A 202 -27.12 18.12 -15.98
C ASP A 202 -26.32 18.91 -17.04
N ALA A 203 -26.56 20.21 -17.11
CA ALA A 203 -25.89 21.09 -18.07
C ALA A 203 -24.38 21.16 -17.81
N LYS A 204 -23.98 21.13 -16.53
CA LYS A 204 -22.59 21.17 -16.11
C LYS A 204 -21.80 19.97 -16.61
N TYR A 205 -22.38 18.77 -16.53
CA TYR A 205 -21.78 17.56 -17.07
C TYR A 205 -21.55 17.67 -18.57
N LEU A 206 -22.55 18.11 -19.34
CA LEU A 206 -22.43 18.23 -20.79
C LEU A 206 -21.35 19.23 -21.19
N GLU A 207 -21.27 20.36 -20.49
CA GLU A 207 -20.23 21.38 -20.69
C GLU A 207 -18.83 20.86 -20.34
N ASP A 208 -18.67 20.22 -19.16
CA ASP A 208 -17.37 19.77 -18.67
C ASP A 208 -16.86 18.53 -19.43
N SER A 209 -17.76 17.61 -19.83
CA SER A 209 -17.39 16.33 -20.46
C SER A 209 -17.40 16.35 -22.00
N GLY A 210 -18.20 17.22 -22.62
CA GLY A 210 -18.45 17.20 -24.05
C GLY A 210 -19.16 15.93 -24.55
N ASP A 211 -19.85 15.20 -23.68
CA ASP A 211 -20.54 13.96 -24.03
C ASP A 211 -21.72 14.23 -24.97
N THR A 212 -21.61 13.78 -26.22
CA THR A 212 -22.67 13.90 -27.23
C THR A 212 -23.58 12.67 -27.29
N SER A 213 -23.34 11.64 -26.47
CA SER A 213 -24.08 10.38 -26.48
C SER A 213 -25.36 10.42 -25.64
N VAL A 214 -25.54 11.45 -24.81
CA VAL A 214 -26.65 11.61 -23.86
C VAL A 214 -27.26 13.00 -23.97
N ARG A 215 -28.48 13.18 -23.46
CA ARG A 215 -29.20 14.46 -23.45
C ARG A 215 -29.39 15.01 -22.03
N LEU A 216 -29.59 16.32 -21.93
CA LEU A 216 -29.93 16.97 -20.67
C LEU A 216 -31.20 16.35 -20.06
N GLY A 217 -31.15 15.96 -18.78
CA GLY A 217 -32.24 15.31 -18.06
C GLY A 217 -32.37 13.80 -18.31
N GLU A 218 -31.54 13.21 -19.16
CA GLU A 218 -31.50 11.75 -19.38
C GLU A 218 -30.82 11.03 -18.21
N HIS A 219 -31.22 9.78 -17.95
CA HIS A 219 -30.49 8.92 -17.03
C HIS A 219 -29.31 8.25 -17.73
N VAL A 220 -28.10 8.47 -17.22
CA VAL A 220 -26.90 7.80 -17.75
C VAL A 220 -26.82 6.37 -17.26
N THR A 221 -26.54 5.45 -18.18
CA THR A 221 -26.33 4.02 -17.88
C THR A 221 -24.91 3.61 -18.21
N GLU A 222 -24.34 2.71 -17.40
CA GLU A 222 -22.99 2.18 -17.63
C GLU A 222 -23.02 0.74 -18.09
N SER A 223 -22.18 0.40 -19.07
CA SER A 223 -21.98 -0.98 -19.50
C SER A 223 -20.83 -1.64 -18.73
N MET A 224 -20.90 -2.97 -18.57
CA MET A 224 -19.77 -3.74 -18.02
C MET A 224 -18.49 -3.53 -18.85
N GLY A 225 -18.62 -3.46 -20.18
CA GLY A 225 -17.50 -3.27 -21.09
C GLY A 225 -16.76 -1.96 -20.84
N ASP A 226 -17.50 -0.86 -20.60
CA ASP A 226 -16.91 0.46 -20.33
C ASP A 226 -16.13 0.48 -19.03
N VAL A 227 -16.67 -0.14 -17.97
CA VAL A 227 -16.01 -0.22 -16.67
C VAL A 227 -14.81 -1.16 -16.73
N MET A 228 -14.92 -2.32 -17.41
CA MET A 228 -13.78 -3.22 -17.61
C MET A 228 -12.66 -2.53 -18.39
N ARG A 229 -12.97 -1.78 -19.45
CA ARG A 229 -12.00 -0.96 -20.17
C ARG A 229 -11.35 0.06 -19.23
N LEU A 230 -12.15 0.77 -18.44
CA LEU A 230 -11.66 1.76 -17.49
C LEU A 230 -10.68 1.17 -16.47
N THR A 231 -10.91 -0.06 -15.98
CA THR A 231 -9.96 -0.71 -15.06
C THR A 231 -8.57 -0.87 -15.66
N GLY A 232 -8.47 -1.18 -16.96
CA GLY A 232 -7.19 -1.28 -17.66
C GLY A 232 -6.52 0.07 -17.82
N ILE A 233 -7.30 1.12 -18.09
CA ILE A 233 -6.79 2.49 -18.22
C ILE A 233 -6.29 3.01 -16.85
N VAL A 234 -7.06 2.77 -15.78
CA VAL A 234 -6.68 3.18 -14.41
C VAL A 234 -5.39 2.49 -13.95
N ASP A 235 -5.18 1.21 -14.26
CA ASP A 235 -3.91 0.54 -13.95
C ASP A 235 -2.72 1.22 -14.67
N LYS A 236 -2.86 1.55 -15.97
CA LYS A 236 -1.82 2.29 -16.73
C LYS A 236 -1.55 3.67 -16.13
N ILE A 237 -2.59 4.45 -15.84
CA ILE A 237 -2.47 5.81 -15.29
C ILE A 237 -1.84 5.77 -13.89
N ALA A 238 -2.24 4.84 -13.04
CA ALA A 238 -1.66 4.65 -11.71
C ALA A 238 -0.19 4.22 -11.80
N ALA A 239 0.16 3.32 -12.73
CA ALA A 239 1.56 2.94 -12.97
C ALA A 239 2.41 4.15 -13.38
N ASN A 240 1.92 4.98 -14.30
CA ASN A 240 2.61 6.22 -14.69
C ASN A 240 2.77 7.21 -13.53
N LEU A 241 1.73 7.38 -12.70
CA LEU A 241 1.80 8.20 -11.49
C LEU A 241 2.89 7.70 -10.55
N MET A 242 2.94 6.38 -10.32
CA MET A 242 3.89 5.77 -9.41
C MET A 242 5.31 5.79 -9.96
N GLU A 243 5.50 5.62 -11.27
CA GLU A 243 6.81 5.79 -11.89
C GLU A 243 7.30 7.23 -11.75
N GLY A 244 6.47 8.23 -12.08
CA GLY A 244 6.82 9.64 -11.91
C GLY A 244 7.10 10.00 -10.44
N PHE A 245 6.33 9.43 -9.51
CA PHE A 245 6.59 9.54 -8.08
C PHE A 245 7.96 9.00 -7.69
N HIS A 246 8.33 7.80 -8.16
CA HIS A 246 9.62 7.20 -7.84
C HIS A 246 10.81 7.87 -8.54
N GLN A 247 10.58 8.67 -9.59
CA GLN A 247 11.63 9.56 -10.12
C GLN A 247 11.98 10.68 -9.13
N ILE A 248 11.01 11.12 -8.32
CA ILE A 248 11.20 12.13 -7.27
C ILE A 248 11.72 11.47 -5.99
N MET A 249 11.18 10.30 -5.65
CA MET A 249 11.55 9.50 -4.48
C MET A 249 12.06 8.12 -4.92
N PRO A 250 13.35 8.01 -5.28
CA PRO A 250 13.90 6.78 -5.81
C PRO A 250 13.87 5.65 -4.78
N VAL A 251 13.63 4.44 -5.26
CA VAL A 251 13.78 3.22 -4.47
C VAL A 251 15.26 3.04 -4.13
N HIS A 252 15.57 2.70 -2.87
CA HIS A 252 16.95 2.49 -2.46
C HIS A 252 17.44 1.10 -2.90
N GLU A 253 18.38 1.06 -3.85
CA GLU A 253 18.93 -0.20 -4.37
C GLU A 253 19.78 -0.97 -3.35
N LEU A 254 20.53 -0.27 -2.50
CA LEU A 254 21.45 -0.91 -1.55
C LEU A 254 20.72 -1.86 -0.57
N PRO A 255 19.61 -1.46 0.08
CA PRO A 255 18.82 -2.37 0.90
C PRO A 255 18.27 -3.58 0.13
N ILE A 256 17.91 -3.43 -1.15
CA ILE A 256 17.45 -4.55 -1.99
C ILE A 256 18.60 -5.57 -2.16
N ARG A 257 19.79 -5.09 -2.51
CA ARG A 257 20.97 -5.94 -2.70
C ARG A 257 21.33 -6.67 -1.40
N ILE A 258 21.40 -5.95 -0.28
CA ILE A 258 21.70 -6.54 1.04
C ILE A 258 20.70 -7.64 1.38
N HIS A 259 19.40 -7.41 1.17
CA HIS A 259 18.38 -8.41 1.48
C HIS A 259 18.46 -9.64 0.57
N LYS A 260 18.73 -9.43 -0.73
CA LYS A 260 18.96 -10.54 -1.67
C LYS A 260 20.13 -11.41 -1.22
N ASP A 261 21.26 -10.79 -0.90
CA ASP A 261 22.46 -11.49 -0.41
C ASP A 261 22.17 -12.25 0.89
N GLN A 262 21.41 -11.65 1.82
CA GLN A 262 21.00 -12.31 3.07
C GLN A 262 20.12 -13.53 2.81
N ARG A 263 19.16 -13.45 1.88
CA ARG A 263 18.30 -14.58 1.49
C ARG A 263 19.09 -15.70 0.84
N GLU A 264 20.02 -15.38 -0.06
CA GLU A 264 20.88 -16.37 -0.71
C GLU A 264 21.79 -17.08 0.32
N ARG A 265 22.35 -16.32 1.27
CA ARG A 265 23.13 -16.89 2.40
C ARG A 265 22.29 -17.79 3.30
N MET A 266 21.04 -17.41 3.60
CA MET A 266 20.13 -18.25 4.39
C MET A 266 19.76 -19.55 3.66
N ASN A 267 19.45 -19.47 2.37
CA ASN A 267 19.10 -20.65 1.57
C ASN A 267 20.30 -21.60 1.37
N SER A 268 21.51 -21.07 1.17
CA SER A 268 22.73 -21.89 1.01
C SER A 268 23.20 -22.60 2.29
N ARG A 269 22.71 -22.18 3.46
CA ARG A 269 23.04 -22.76 4.77
C ARG A 269 21.97 -23.73 5.31
N GLY A 270 20.84 -23.84 4.62
CA GLY A 270 19.73 -24.73 4.97
C GLY A 270 19.62 -25.97 4.06
N GLY A 271 20.64 -26.25 3.25
CA GLY A 271 20.78 -27.46 2.43
C GLY A 271 21.85 -28.39 2.98
#